data_AF-A0A519CLE9-F1
#
_entry.id   AF-A0A519CLE9-F1
#
_cell.length_a   1.000
_cell.length_b   1.000
_cell.length_c   1.000
_cell.angle_alpha   90.00
_cell.angle_beta   90.00
_cell.angle_gamma   90.00
#
_symmetry.space_group_name_H-M   'P 1'
#
loop_
_entity.id
_entity.type
_entity.pdbx_description
1 polymer ?
#
loop_
_entity_poly.entity_id
_entity_poly.type
_entity_poly.pdbx_seq_one_letter_code
_entity_poly.pdbx_strand_id
1 'polypeptide(L)'
;MEKNNKFLIIFYALLFVGIFIGLQYIDLSLEKPDGQLNLAPIPLSNISITKIVDIETKNFYTILSDVENYPRVLPKNILSVNKIEEINSSLVYEITVIEKGIKSTLLIKQDFFPYEKQILTVIDGDAKNTIISQTFQSQGNSTKLITDVEIKLSGVYNTFKFC
;
A
#
# COMPACT_ATOMS: atom_id res chain seq x y z
N MET A 1 7.78 31.48 67.56
CA MET A 1 8.00 30.60 66.40
C MET A 1 6.99 30.93 65.28
N GLU A 2 6.91 32.20 64.85
CA GLU A 2 5.78 32.66 64.01
C GLU A 2 6.21 33.54 62.82
N LYS A 3 7.42 34.14 62.89
CA LYS A 3 7.92 35.06 61.86
C LYS A 3 8.51 34.35 60.62
N ASN A 4 9.08 33.15 60.80
CA ASN A 4 9.66 32.36 59.70
C ASN A 4 8.61 31.73 58.77
N ASN A 5 7.40 31.43 59.28
CA ASN A 5 6.33 30.83 58.47
C ASN A 5 5.82 31.79 57.40
N LYS A 6 5.70 33.09 57.71
CA LYS A 6 5.26 34.09 56.72
C LYS A 6 6.27 34.23 55.57
N PHE A 7 7.56 34.24 55.89
CA PHE A 7 8.61 34.33 54.87
C PHE A 7 8.67 33.07 53.99
N LEU A 8 8.49 31.90 54.60
CA LEU A 8 8.41 30.62 53.91
C LEU A 8 7.18 30.54 52.97
N ILE A 9 6.02 31.01 53.43
CA ILE A 9 4.78 31.07 52.62
C ILE A 9 4.96 32.03 51.43
N ILE A 10 5.57 33.20 51.64
CA ILE A 10 5.85 34.16 50.57
C ILE A 10 6.83 33.56 49.54
N PHE A 11 7.85 32.83 50.01
CA PHE A 11 8.79 32.14 49.14
C PHE A 11 8.11 31.08 48.26
N TYR A 12 7.25 30.23 48.84
CA TYR A 12 6.51 29.24 48.06
C TYR A 12 5.50 29.86 47.09
N ALA A 13 4.88 30.99 47.46
CA ALA A 13 4.00 31.73 46.56
C ALA A 13 4.77 32.28 45.34
N LEU A 14 5.96 32.85 45.56
CA LEU A 14 6.83 33.32 44.49
C LEU A 14 7.36 32.18 43.62
N LEU A 15 7.71 31.04 44.22
CA LEU A 15 8.13 29.84 43.48
C LEU A 15 7.01 29.34 42.57
N PHE A 16 5.78 29.27 43.08
CA PHE A 16 4.61 28.83 42.32
C PHE A 16 4.33 29.76 41.14
N VAL A 17 4.37 31.08 41.38
CA VAL A 17 4.22 32.08 40.31
C VAL A 17 5.34 31.97 39.28
N GLY A 18 6.58 31.77 39.71
CA GLY A 18 7.72 31.57 38.80
C GLY A 18 7.58 30.34 37.93
N ILE A 19 7.17 29.21 38.51
CA ILE A 19 6.89 27.97 37.76
C ILE A 19 5.73 28.17 36.79
N PHE A 20 4.66 28.84 37.22
CA PHE A 20 3.49 29.09 36.39
C PHE A 20 3.83 29.97 35.18
N ILE A 21 4.56 31.06 35.40
CA ILE A 21 5.06 31.93 34.31
C ILE A 21 5.99 31.15 33.39
N GLY A 22 6.88 30.33 33.94
CA GLY A 22 7.79 29.48 33.16
C GLY A 22 7.05 28.50 32.24
N LEU A 23 6.01 27.82 32.75
CA LEU A 23 5.19 26.91 31.96
C LEU A 23 4.42 27.62 30.84
N GLN A 24 3.86 28.81 31.13
CA GLN A 24 3.18 29.63 30.12
C GLN A 24 4.16 30.12 29.05
N TYR A 25 5.38 30.53 29.45
CA TYR A 25 6.42 30.94 28.50
C TYR A 25 6.86 29.79 27.61
N ILE A 26 7.01 28.58 28.15
CA ILE A 26 7.33 27.39 27.37
C ILE A 26 6.21 27.11 26.33
N ASP A 27 4.93 27.10 26.74
CA ASP A 27 3.80 26.87 25.83
C ASP A 27 3.66 27.97 24.74
N LEU A 28 4.05 29.21 25.06
CA LEU A 28 4.09 30.33 24.11
C LEU A 28 5.31 30.29 23.18
N SER A 29 6.46 29.83 23.66
CA SER A 29 7.72 29.77 22.92
C SER A 29 7.83 28.55 22.00
N LEU A 30 7.12 27.48 22.35
CA LEU A 30 7.04 26.29 21.51
C LEU A 30 6.06 26.59 20.38
N GLU A 31 6.60 26.68 19.18
CA GLU A 31 5.80 26.69 17.96
C GLU A 31 4.95 25.41 17.95
N LYS A 32 3.63 25.57 18.11
CA LYS A 32 2.70 24.44 18.06
C LYS A 32 2.86 23.82 16.67
N PRO A 33 3.13 22.51 16.56
CA PRO A 33 3.26 21.90 15.25
C PRO A 33 1.98 22.14 14.47
N ASP A 34 2.11 22.72 13.27
CA ASP A 34 0.98 22.95 12.37
C ASP A 34 0.46 21.60 11.89
N GLY A 35 -0.62 21.13 12.52
CA GLY A 35 -1.36 19.93 12.12
C GLY A 35 -1.47 18.86 13.21
N GLN A 36 -2.34 17.88 12.96
CA GLN A 36 -2.44 16.69 13.81
C GLN A 36 -1.12 15.90 13.75
N LEU A 37 -0.59 15.56 14.92
CA LEU A 37 0.57 14.69 15.07
C LEU A 37 0.21 13.26 14.59
N ASN A 38 0.35 12.98 13.31
CA ASN A 38 0.14 11.64 12.75
C ASN A 38 1.34 10.75 13.09
N LEU A 39 1.31 10.15 14.28
CA LEU A 39 2.31 9.17 14.73
C LEU A 39 2.18 7.81 14.04
N ALA A 40 1.09 7.59 13.29
CA ALA A 40 0.87 6.37 12.54
C ALA A 40 1.56 6.43 11.16
N PRO A 41 2.21 5.34 10.72
CA PRO A 41 2.75 5.24 9.37
C PRO A 41 1.65 5.49 8.32
N ILE A 42 2.01 6.21 7.25
CA ILE A 42 1.08 6.45 6.14
C ILE A 42 0.79 5.09 5.48
N PRO A 43 -0.49 4.71 5.31
CA PRO A 43 -0.82 3.43 4.71
C PRO A 43 -0.36 3.39 3.25
N LEU A 44 0.18 2.24 2.85
CA LEU A 44 0.57 1.93 1.48
C LEU A 44 -0.65 2.02 0.57
N SER A 45 -0.60 2.99 -0.34
CA SER A 45 -1.70 3.30 -1.27
C SER A 45 -1.32 3.07 -2.72
N ASN A 46 -0.07 3.34 -3.09
CA ASN A 46 0.39 3.23 -4.47
C ASN A 46 1.82 2.67 -4.53
N ILE A 47 2.08 1.82 -5.51
CA ILE A 47 3.42 1.30 -5.84
C ILE A 47 3.65 1.46 -7.33
N SER A 48 4.85 1.87 -7.73
CA SER A 48 5.29 1.82 -9.12
C SER A 48 6.61 1.07 -9.22
N ILE A 49 6.65 0.04 -10.07
CA ILE A 49 7.82 -0.81 -10.30
C ILE A 49 8.11 -0.85 -11.79
N THR A 50 9.35 -0.59 -12.16
CA THR A 50 9.84 -0.74 -13.53
C THR A 50 10.85 -1.87 -13.60
N LYS A 51 10.68 -2.79 -14.55
CA LYS A 51 11.59 -3.91 -14.77
C LYS A 51 11.82 -4.14 -16.26
N ILE A 52 13.07 -4.42 -16.65
CA ILE A 52 13.41 -4.86 -18.00
C ILE A 52 13.52 -6.39 -17.98
N VAL A 53 12.90 -7.04 -18.96
CA VAL A 53 12.85 -8.49 -19.11
C VAL A 53 13.37 -8.85 -20.50
N ASP A 54 14.32 -9.79 -20.58
CA ASP A 54 14.97 -10.21 -21.83
C ASP A 54 14.09 -11.16 -22.65
N ILE A 55 12.86 -10.73 -22.94
CA ILE A 55 11.86 -11.43 -23.75
C ILE A 55 11.22 -10.40 -24.68
N GLU A 56 10.95 -10.77 -25.93
CA GLU A 56 10.21 -9.93 -26.87
C GLU A 56 8.79 -9.63 -26.36
N THR A 57 8.32 -8.39 -26.56
CA THR A 57 7.02 -7.92 -26.05
C THR A 57 5.84 -8.80 -26.47
N LYS A 58 5.85 -9.33 -27.70
CA LYS A 58 4.81 -10.22 -28.17
C LYS A 58 4.72 -11.49 -27.34
N ASN A 59 5.86 -12.16 -27.13
CA ASN A 59 5.93 -13.40 -26.36
C ASN A 59 5.63 -13.14 -24.87
N PHE A 60 6.14 -12.03 -24.33
CA PHE A 60 5.89 -11.65 -22.94
C PHE A 60 4.41 -11.36 -22.69
N TYR A 61 3.76 -10.63 -23.59
CA TYR A 61 2.31 -10.41 -23.56
C TYR A 61 1.54 -11.73 -23.59
N THR A 62 1.87 -12.65 -24.52
CA THR A 62 1.21 -13.95 -24.60
C THR A 62 1.29 -14.74 -23.30
N ILE A 63 2.44 -14.74 -22.63
CA ILE A 63 2.61 -15.42 -21.32
C ILE A 63 1.70 -14.80 -20.25
N LEU A 64 1.59 -13.47 -20.24
CA LEU A 64 0.77 -12.75 -19.27
C LEU A 64 -0.73 -12.74 -19.60
N SER A 65 -1.12 -13.03 -20.85
CA SER A 65 -2.53 -13.22 -21.21
C SER A 65 -3.02 -14.64 -20.92
N ASP A 66 -2.11 -15.60 -20.77
CA ASP A 66 -2.43 -17.00 -20.49
C ASP A 66 -2.57 -17.28 -18.99
N VAL A 67 -3.68 -16.80 -18.42
CA VAL A 67 -3.91 -16.87 -16.97
C VAL A 67 -4.05 -18.29 -16.43
N GLU A 68 -4.46 -19.25 -17.27
CA GLU A 68 -4.59 -20.66 -16.87
C GLU A 68 -3.25 -21.28 -16.50
N ASN A 69 -2.17 -20.83 -17.15
CA ASN A 69 -0.82 -21.31 -16.91
C ASN A 69 -0.12 -20.60 -15.74
N TYR A 70 -0.76 -19.63 -15.09
CA TYR A 70 -0.18 -18.92 -13.95
C TYR A 70 0.29 -19.82 -12.80
N PRO A 71 -0.44 -20.87 -12.37
CA PRO A 71 0.07 -21.79 -11.34
C PRO A 71 1.35 -22.53 -11.77
N ARG A 72 1.58 -22.69 -13.08
CA ARG A 72 2.79 -23.31 -13.62
C ARG A 72 3.94 -22.30 -13.74
N VAL A 73 3.64 -21.06 -14.13
CA VAL A 73 4.64 -19.99 -14.34
C VAL A 73 5.07 -19.35 -13.03
N LEU A 74 4.14 -19.18 -12.09
CA LEU A 74 4.34 -18.57 -10.76
C LEU A 74 3.92 -19.52 -9.62
N PRO A 75 4.48 -20.75 -9.57
CA PRO A 75 4.01 -21.82 -8.66
C PRO A 75 4.22 -21.52 -7.19
N LYS A 76 5.07 -20.54 -6.86
CA LYS A 76 5.33 -20.15 -5.47
C LYS A 76 4.22 -19.28 -4.87
N ASN A 77 3.54 -18.49 -5.70
CA ASN A 77 2.60 -17.46 -5.26
C ASN A 77 1.17 -17.75 -5.74
N ILE A 78 1.00 -18.47 -6.85
CA ILE A 78 -0.31 -18.77 -7.44
C ILE A 78 -0.57 -20.27 -7.31
N LEU A 79 -1.61 -20.63 -6.55
CA LEU A 79 -1.99 -22.01 -6.29
C LEU A 79 -2.96 -22.56 -7.35
N SER A 80 -3.92 -21.75 -7.77
CA SER A 80 -4.91 -22.14 -8.78
C SER A 80 -5.54 -20.93 -9.44
N VAL A 81 -6.00 -21.13 -10.67
CA VAL A 81 -6.79 -20.15 -11.43
C VAL A 81 -8.01 -20.89 -12.00
N ASN A 82 -9.17 -20.25 -11.92
CA ASN A 82 -10.41 -20.73 -12.49
C ASN A 82 -11.04 -19.62 -13.34
N LYS A 83 -11.08 -19.79 -14.67
CA LYS A 83 -11.74 -18.84 -15.55
C LYS A 83 -13.25 -18.93 -15.37
N ILE A 84 -13.90 -17.78 -15.33
CA ILE A 84 -15.36 -17.70 -15.15
C ILE A 84 -16.01 -17.24 -16.44
N GLU A 85 -15.55 -16.11 -16.99
CA GLU A 85 -16.18 -15.50 -18.15
C GLU A 85 -15.15 -14.72 -18.97
N GLU A 86 -15.27 -14.80 -20.29
CA GLU A 86 -14.48 -13.99 -21.23
C GLU A 86 -15.46 -13.19 -22.10
N ILE A 87 -15.39 -11.86 -22.01
CA ILE A 87 -16.23 -10.94 -22.76
C ILE A 87 -15.31 -9.99 -23.54
N ASN A 88 -15.35 -10.06 -24.87
CA ASN A 88 -14.52 -9.23 -25.74
C ASN A 88 -13.01 -9.37 -25.42
N SER A 89 -12.35 -8.28 -25.01
CA SER A 89 -10.94 -8.24 -24.61
C SER A 89 -10.78 -8.18 -23.08
N SER A 90 -11.74 -8.75 -22.36
CA SER A 90 -11.77 -8.78 -20.90
C SER A 90 -12.01 -10.20 -20.40
N LEU A 91 -11.24 -10.62 -19.40
CA LEU A 91 -11.37 -11.93 -18.77
C LEU A 91 -11.64 -11.79 -17.27
N VAL A 92 -12.66 -12.48 -16.78
CA VAL A 92 -12.97 -12.61 -15.36
C VAL A 92 -12.57 -14.01 -14.90
N TYR A 93 -11.74 -14.07 -13.86
CA TYR A 93 -11.26 -15.32 -13.29
C TYR A 93 -11.08 -15.20 -11.78
N GLU A 94 -11.26 -16.33 -11.11
CA GLU A 94 -10.90 -16.51 -9.72
C GLU A 94 -9.46 -17.00 -9.62
N ILE A 95 -8.67 -16.39 -8.75
CA ILE A 95 -7.29 -16.77 -8.48
C ILE A 95 -7.11 -17.04 -6.99
N THR A 96 -6.43 -18.12 -6.67
CA THR A 96 -6.00 -18.41 -5.31
C THR A 96 -4.51 -18.16 -5.20
N VAL A 97 -4.14 -17.20 -4.35
CA VAL A 97 -2.76 -16.80 -4.10
C VAL A 97 -2.32 -17.20 -2.70
N ILE A 98 -1.01 -17.38 -2.53
CA ILE A 98 -0.38 -17.55 -1.23
C ILE A 98 0.74 -16.53 -1.07
N GLU A 99 0.68 -15.73 -0.02
CA GLU A 99 1.72 -14.75 0.31
C GLU A 99 2.11 -14.87 1.78
N LYS A 100 3.41 -15.08 2.02
CA LYS A 100 3.98 -15.29 3.36
C LYS A 100 3.18 -16.31 4.22
N GLY A 101 2.62 -17.33 3.58
CA GLY A 101 1.83 -18.39 4.23
C GLY A 101 0.33 -18.08 4.37
N ILE A 102 -0.12 -16.88 4.00
CA ILE A 102 -1.53 -16.50 3.99
C ILE A 102 -2.11 -16.85 2.61
N LYS A 103 -3.09 -17.76 2.60
CA LYS A 103 -3.85 -18.11 1.40
C LYS A 103 -5.05 -17.18 1.27
N SER A 104 -5.30 -16.67 0.07
CA SER A 104 -6.47 -15.86 -0.24
C SER A 104 -6.98 -16.17 -1.63
N THR A 105 -8.28 -16.01 -1.81
CA THR A 105 -8.95 -16.15 -3.09
C THR A 105 -9.46 -14.79 -3.50
N LEU A 106 -9.12 -14.38 -4.73
CA LEU A 106 -9.48 -13.09 -5.30
C LEU A 106 -10.22 -13.32 -6.61
N LEU A 107 -11.24 -12.50 -6.84
CA LEU A 107 -11.91 -12.44 -8.13
C LEU A 107 -11.34 -11.26 -8.91
N ILE A 108 -10.77 -11.52 -10.09
CA ILE A 108 -10.05 -10.53 -10.89
C ILE A 108 -10.73 -10.39 -12.25
N LYS A 109 -10.92 -9.14 -12.67
CA LYS A 109 -11.18 -8.78 -14.06
C LYS A 109 -9.89 -8.26 -14.68
N GLN A 110 -9.45 -8.86 -15.78
CA GLN A 110 -8.27 -8.44 -16.53
C GLN A 110 -8.71 -7.93 -17.90
N ASP A 111 -8.41 -6.66 -18.17
CA ASP A 111 -8.66 -5.99 -19.44
C ASP A 111 -7.37 -5.95 -20.26
N PHE A 112 -7.45 -6.41 -21.51
CA PHE A 112 -6.30 -6.60 -22.39
C PHE A 112 -6.24 -5.53 -23.49
N PHE A 113 -5.08 -4.89 -23.63
CA PHE A 113 -4.75 -3.99 -24.73
C PHE A 113 -3.49 -4.54 -25.43
N PRO A 114 -3.65 -5.29 -26.53
CA PRO A 114 -2.58 -6.08 -27.13
C PRO A 114 -1.27 -5.31 -27.28
N TYR A 115 -0.18 -5.87 -26.72
CA TYR A 115 1.19 -5.36 -26.80
C TYR A 115 1.45 -3.98 -26.19
N GLU A 116 0.44 -3.31 -25.65
CA GLU A 116 0.55 -1.96 -25.08
C GLU A 116 0.43 -1.99 -23.56
N LYS A 117 -0.66 -2.58 -23.05
CA LYS A 117 -0.92 -2.63 -21.61
C LYS A 117 -1.93 -3.70 -21.23
N GLN A 118 -2.00 -4.00 -19.94
CA GLN A 118 -3.09 -4.74 -19.33
C GLN A 118 -3.46 -4.13 -17.99
N ILE A 119 -4.73 -4.24 -17.63
CA ILE A 119 -5.27 -3.69 -16.39
C ILE A 119 -5.96 -4.81 -15.64
N LEU A 120 -5.49 -5.13 -14.44
CA LEU A 120 -6.13 -6.10 -13.56
C LEU A 120 -6.86 -5.33 -12.47
N THR A 121 -8.16 -5.57 -12.33
CA THR A 121 -9.01 -5.01 -11.29
C THR A 121 -9.50 -6.13 -10.40
N VAL A 122 -9.21 -6.06 -9.11
CA VAL A 122 -9.76 -7.00 -8.12
C VAL A 122 -11.20 -6.60 -7.85
N ILE A 123 -12.15 -7.42 -8.30
CA ILE A 123 -13.58 -7.16 -8.15
C ILE A 123 -14.16 -7.77 -6.87
N ASP A 124 -13.50 -8.80 -6.31
CA ASP A 124 -13.87 -9.36 -5.01
C ASP A 124 -12.69 -9.95 -4.22
N GLY A 125 -12.86 -10.06 -2.89
CA GLY A 125 -11.88 -10.55 -1.93
C GLY A 125 -11.21 -9.45 -1.09
N ASP A 126 -10.21 -9.84 -0.28
CA ASP A 126 -9.52 -8.98 0.70
C ASP A 126 -8.63 -7.88 0.08
N ALA A 127 -8.60 -7.78 -1.26
CA ALA A 127 -7.93 -6.72 -2.02
C ALA A 127 -8.89 -5.99 -2.98
N LYS A 128 -10.21 -6.08 -2.76
CA LYS A 128 -11.23 -5.48 -3.63
C LYS A 128 -10.96 -4.01 -3.93
N ASN A 129 -11.16 -3.63 -5.20
CA ASN A 129 -10.87 -2.33 -5.79
C ASN A 129 -9.37 -2.01 -5.96
N THR A 130 -8.47 -2.96 -5.70
CA THR A 130 -7.06 -2.83 -6.11
C THR A 130 -6.97 -2.87 -7.63
N ILE A 131 -6.22 -1.94 -8.22
CA ILE A 131 -6.01 -1.83 -9.66
C ILE A 131 -4.52 -1.97 -9.95
N ILE A 132 -4.17 -2.91 -10.81
CA ILE A 132 -2.80 -3.12 -11.30
C ILE A 132 -2.78 -2.77 -12.77
N SER A 133 -2.06 -1.71 -13.13
CA SER A 133 -1.83 -1.29 -14.51
C SER A 133 -0.43 -1.70 -14.94
N GLN A 134 -0.34 -2.47 -16.02
CA GLN A 134 0.93 -2.95 -16.55
C GLN A 134 1.10 -2.44 -17.98
N THR A 135 2.12 -1.62 -18.21
CA THR A 135 2.44 -1.05 -19.53
C THR A 135 3.69 -1.74 -20.08
N PHE A 136 3.63 -2.13 -21.35
CA PHE A 136 4.71 -2.78 -22.07
C PHE A 136 5.39 -1.78 -23.00
N GLN A 137 6.73 -1.68 -22.92
CA GLN A 137 7.53 -0.89 -23.84
C GLN A 137 8.54 -1.82 -24.53
N SER A 138 8.40 -1.97 -25.85
CA SER A 138 9.35 -2.75 -26.66
C SER A 138 10.73 -2.10 -26.70
N GLN A 139 11.77 -2.90 -26.52
CA GLN A 139 13.18 -2.50 -26.62
C GLN A 139 13.92 -3.42 -27.62
N GLY A 140 13.21 -3.92 -28.64
CA GLY A 140 13.71 -4.91 -29.59
C GLY A 140 13.52 -6.33 -29.05
N ASN A 141 14.59 -6.94 -28.54
CA ASN A 141 14.58 -8.31 -28.01
C ASN A 141 14.22 -8.40 -26.52
N SER A 142 13.96 -7.25 -25.88
CA SER A 142 13.56 -7.15 -24.49
C SER A 142 12.32 -6.28 -24.34
N THR A 143 11.65 -6.41 -23.19
CA THR A 143 10.48 -5.63 -22.83
C THR A 143 10.74 -4.91 -21.52
N LYS A 144 10.52 -3.60 -21.53
CA LYS A 144 10.41 -2.83 -20.29
C LYS A 144 8.96 -2.87 -19.83
N LEU A 145 8.74 -3.51 -18.69
CA LEU A 145 7.46 -3.59 -17.99
C LEU A 145 7.41 -2.49 -16.92
N ILE A 146 6.39 -1.64 -17.00
CA ILE A 146 6.06 -0.66 -15.95
C ILE A 146 4.78 -1.14 -15.29
N THR A 147 4.82 -1.38 -13.98
CA THR A 147 3.69 -1.85 -13.19
C THR A 147 3.34 -0.80 -12.15
N ASP A 148 2.16 -0.21 -12.29
CA ASP A 148 1.59 0.72 -11.32
C ASP A 148 0.44 0.03 -10.59
N VAL A 149 0.43 0.10 -9.26
CA VAL A 149 -0.55 -0.56 -8.42
C VAL A 149 -1.21 0.46 -7.51
N GLU A 150 -2.52 0.65 -7.65
CA GLU A 150 -3.37 1.34 -6.68
C GLU A 150 -3.92 0.30 -5.70
N ILE A 151 -3.42 0.33 -4.47
CA ILE A 151 -3.63 -0.72 -3.47
C ILE A 151 -4.82 -0.39 -2.57
N LYS A 152 -5.78 -1.30 -2.50
CA LYS A 152 -6.90 -1.27 -1.55
C LYS A 152 -7.00 -2.62 -0.83
N LEU A 153 -6.37 -2.68 0.34
CA LEU A 153 -6.38 -3.88 1.18
C LEU A 153 -7.50 -3.81 2.23
N SER A 154 -8.06 -4.96 2.57
CA SER A 154 -9.05 -5.16 3.63
C SER A 154 -8.84 -6.53 4.26
N GLY A 155 -9.67 -6.90 5.24
CA GLY A 155 -9.64 -8.24 5.84
C GLY A 155 -8.25 -8.64 6.36
N VAL A 156 -7.81 -9.84 5.97
CA VAL A 156 -6.52 -10.41 6.40
C VAL A 156 -5.34 -9.60 5.87
N TYR A 157 -5.50 -8.91 4.74
CA TYR A 157 -4.46 -8.08 4.13
C TYR A 157 -4.31 -6.70 4.76
N ASN A 158 -5.17 -6.31 5.70
CA ASN A 158 -5.03 -5.03 6.41
C ASN A 158 -3.68 -4.93 7.15
N THR A 159 -3.08 -6.07 7.53
CA THR A 159 -1.76 -6.15 8.17
C THR A 159 -0.62 -5.68 7.25
N PHE A 160 -0.78 -5.73 5.93
CA PHE A 160 0.24 -5.31 4.97
C PHE A 160 0.16 -3.83 4.59
N LYS A 161 -0.83 -3.08 5.10
CA LYS A 161 -0.97 -1.64 4.80
C LYS A 161 0.15 -0.77 5.34
N PHE A 162 0.85 -1.22 6.38
CA PHE A 162 1.82 -0.40 7.12
C PHE A 162 3.25 -0.95 7.04
N CYS A 163 3.53 -1.80 6.06
CA CYS A 163 4.85 -2.38 5.82
C CYS A 163 5.80 -1.43 5.11
#